data_AF-A0AAW7X5L5-F1
#
_entry.id   AF-A0AAW7X5L5-F1
#
_cell.length_a   1.000
_cell.length_b   1.000
_cell.length_c   1.000
_cell.angle_alpha   90.00
_cell.angle_beta   90.00
_cell.angle_gamma   90.00
#
_symmetry.space_group_name_H-M   'P 1'
#
loop_
_entity.id
_entity.type
_entity.pdbx_description
1 polymer ?
#
loop_
_entity_poly.entity_id
_entity_poly.type
_entity_poly.pdbx_seq_one_letter_code
_entity_poly.pdbx_strand_id
1 'polypeptide(L)'
;MSKIFVLSLPRTGTTSTCIYLLEHGYKVAHTAFSEAAFELADVVADTPVFTDYASLYSQYPNSKFIYLQRPLGDWLESIRRLLLSMRKRWVADSNFFEDDIKRCFLQAFPEFNTKKEFSNEYLLACYRKHQLAVDMFFEDKPEQLLSVDITQLGAGEKILTFCGKAIGYSSNELPHVNKGRRITYWETIEHPYKVFSKYI
;
A
#
# COMPACT_ATOMS: atom_id res chain seq x y z
N MET A 1 14.75 -3.95 14.50
CA MET A 1 13.31 -4.02 14.90
C MET A 1 12.54 -4.69 13.77
N SER A 2 11.53 -5.52 14.06
CA SER A 2 10.68 -6.12 13.02
C SER A 2 9.75 -5.03 12.46
N LYS A 3 9.71 -4.87 11.13
CA LYS A 3 8.82 -3.93 10.44
C LYS A 3 7.67 -4.70 9.78
N ILE A 4 6.59 -3.98 9.47
CA ILE A 4 5.48 -4.49 8.69
C ILE A 4 5.36 -3.67 7.41
N PHE A 5 5.31 -4.35 6.27
CA PHE A 5 5.25 -3.73 4.95
C PHE A 5 3.98 -4.14 4.21
N VAL A 6 3.15 -3.16 3.82
CA VAL A 6 1.98 -3.40 2.99
C VAL A 6 2.35 -3.11 1.53
N LEU A 7 2.58 -4.18 0.77
CA LEU A 7 3.22 -4.12 -0.56
C LEU A 7 2.27 -4.33 -1.73
N SER A 8 0.99 -4.56 -1.48
CA SER A 8 -0.01 -4.59 -2.56
C SER A 8 -0.08 -3.24 -3.29
N LEU A 9 -0.44 -3.28 -4.57
CA LEU A 9 -0.62 -2.08 -5.40
C LEU A 9 -1.57 -1.05 -4.77
N PRO A 10 -1.50 0.22 -5.18
CA PRO A 10 -2.47 1.24 -4.78
C PRO A 10 -3.92 0.78 -5.04
N ARG A 11 -4.84 1.31 -4.24
CA ARG A 11 -6.30 1.06 -4.35
C ARG A 11 -6.76 -0.35 -3.99
N THR A 12 -5.92 -1.18 -3.38
CA THR A 12 -6.28 -2.47 -2.77
C THR A 12 -6.81 -2.37 -1.34
N GLY A 13 -6.82 -1.16 -0.76
CA GLY A 13 -7.25 -0.90 0.62
C GLY A 13 -6.12 -0.55 1.58
N THR A 14 -4.93 -0.21 1.07
CA THR A 14 -3.77 0.22 1.86
C THR A 14 -4.11 1.28 2.92
N THR A 15 -4.92 2.29 2.59
CA THR A 15 -5.34 3.32 3.55
C THR A 15 -6.23 2.78 4.67
N SER A 16 -7.18 1.89 4.34
CA SER A 16 -8.06 1.23 5.32
C SER A 16 -7.24 0.39 6.30
N THR A 17 -6.31 -0.40 5.79
CA THR A 17 -5.39 -1.20 6.61
C THR A 17 -4.49 -0.33 7.47
N CYS A 18 -3.99 0.79 6.96
CA CYS A 18 -3.18 1.72 7.74
C CYS A 18 -3.97 2.35 8.90
N ILE A 19 -5.21 2.81 8.66
CA ILE A 19 -6.06 3.34 9.72
C ILE A 19 -6.35 2.26 10.77
N TYR A 20 -6.70 1.06 10.32
CA TYR A 20 -6.93 -0.05 11.23
C TYR A 20 -5.71 -0.35 12.12
N LEU A 21 -4.50 -0.33 11.56
CA LEU A 21 -3.28 -0.54 12.33
C LEU A 21 -2.94 0.63 13.27
N LEU A 22 -3.27 1.88 12.90
CA LEU A 22 -3.18 3.03 13.81
C LEU A 22 -4.02 2.82 15.06
N GLU A 23 -5.29 2.45 14.91
CA GLU A 23 -6.24 2.20 16.01
C GLU A 23 -5.77 1.06 16.93
N HIS A 24 -4.99 0.12 16.38
CA HIS A 24 -4.42 -0.99 17.14
C HIS A 24 -3.02 -0.67 17.69
N GLY A 25 -2.60 0.59 17.67
CA GLY A 25 -1.40 1.06 18.35
C GLY A 25 -0.10 0.81 17.61
N TYR A 26 -0.13 0.73 16.28
CA TYR A 26 1.08 0.77 15.45
C TYR A 26 1.38 2.20 15.03
N LYS A 27 2.66 2.55 14.95
CA LYS A 27 3.12 3.74 14.23
C LYS A 27 3.09 3.47 12.73
N VAL A 28 2.32 4.24 11.97
CA VAL A 28 2.05 3.94 10.56
C VAL A 28 2.44 5.11 9.66
N ALA A 29 3.22 4.81 8.63
CA ALA A 29 3.46 5.68 7.48
C ALA A 29 2.78 5.07 6.24
N HIS A 30 1.74 5.72 5.70
CA HIS A 30 1.08 5.23 4.48
C HIS A 30 1.96 5.38 3.23
N THR A 31 2.90 6.32 3.25
CA THR A 31 4.04 6.42 2.33
C THR A 31 5.26 6.86 3.13
N ALA A 32 6.48 6.54 2.68
CA ALA A 32 7.70 6.95 3.38
C ALA A 32 8.83 7.26 2.38
N PHE A 33 9.44 8.45 2.51
CA PHE A 33 10.47 8.94 1.58
C PHE A 33 11.76 9.37 2.29
N SER A 34 11.84 9.19 3.61
CA SER A 34 13.01 9.54 4.42
C SER A 34 13.39 8.39 5.33
N GLU A 35 14.67 8.27 5.65
CA GLU A 35 15.18 7.29 6.62
C GLU A 35 14.44 7.43 7.96
N ALA A 36 14.27 8.66 8.45
CA ALA A 36 13.51 8.94 9.67
C ALA A 36 12.08 8.38 9.64
N ALA A 37 11.37 8.46 8.50
CA ALA A 37 10.04 7.88 8.38
C ALA A 37 10.07 6.34 8.49
N PHE A 38 11.05 5.69 7.87
CA PHE A 38 11.25 4.24 8.00
C PHE A 38 11.66 3.83 9.41
N GLU A 39 12.50 4.61 10.09
CA GLU A 39 12.92 4.36 11.46
C GLU A 39 11.75 4.46 12.45
N LEU A 40 10.96 5.53 12.35
CA LEU A 40 9.88 5.85 13.28
C LEU A 40 8.62 5.00 13.11
N ALA A 41 8.33 4.52 11.89
CA ALA A 41 7.14 3.72 11.62
C ALA A 41 7.34 2.24 11.95
N ASP A 42 6.34 1.62 12.57
CA ASP A 42 6.27 0.15 12.68
C ASP A 42 5.75 -0.46 11.37
N VAL A 43 4.84 0.25 10.71
CA VAL A 43 4.16 -0.16 9.47
C VAL A 43 4.41 0.87 8.38
N VAL A 44 4.86 0.41 7.20
CA VAL A 44 4.96 1.24 5.99
C VAL A 44 4.14 0.62 4.87
N ALA A 45 3.40 1.45 4.12
CA ALA A 45 2.55 0.99 3.02
C ALA A 45 2.82 1.75 1.71
N ASP A 46 2.09 1.36 0.66
CA ASP A 46 1.97 2.07 -0.61
C ASP A 46 3.36 2.38 -1.21
N THR A 47 3.69 3.66 -1.42
CA THR A 47 4.98 4.07 -1.98
C THR A 47 6.02 4.25 -0.87
N PRO A 48 7.20 3.62 -0.97
CA PRO A 48 7.73 2.88 -2.12
C PRO A 48 7.53 1.35 -2.07
N VAL A 49 6.87 0.87 -1.02
CA VAL A 49 6.81 -0.54 -0.61
C VAL A 49 6.39 -1.50 -1.71
N PHE A 50 5.36 -1.17 -2.51
CA PHE A 50 4.89 -2.06 -3.58
C PHE A 50 5.92 -2.29 -4.70
N THR A 51 6.95 -1.45 -4.76
CA THR A 51 8.05 -1.56 -5.74
C THR A 51 9.32 -2.10 -5.09
N ASP A 52 9.63 -1.62 -3.89
CA ASP A 52 10.94 -1.79 -3.27
C ASP A 52 10.98 -2.91 -2.22
N TYR A 53 9.93 -3.76 -2.14
CA TYR A 53 9.80 -4.82 -1.13
C TYR A 53 11.02 -5.75 -1.04
N ALA A 54 11.72 -6.03 -2.14
CA ALA A 54 12.93 -6.87 -2.13
C ALA A 54 14.14 -6.17 -1.48
N SER A 55 14.28 -4.86 -1.69
CA SER A 55 15.30 -4.05 -1.02
C SER A 55 14.97 -3.90 0.46
N LEU A 56 13.70 -3.62 0.77
CA LEU A 56 13.20 -3.53 2.15
C LEU A 56 13.36 -4.85 2.91
N TYR A 57 13.14 -5.98 2.23
CA TYR A 57 13.44 -7.30 2.78
C TYR A 57 14.91 -7.44 3.17
N SER A 58 15.82 -7.05 2.28
CA SER A 58 17.27 -7.15 2.52
C SER A 58 17.71 -6.25 3.68
N GLN A 59 17.12 -5.07 3.82
CA GLN A 59 17.42 -4.12 4.88
C GLN A 59 16.79 -4.52 6.23
N TYR A 60 15.61 -5.14 6.19
CA TYR A 60 14.84 -5.52 7.37
C TYR A 60 14.43 -7.01 7.29
N PRO A 61 15.38 -7.95 7.40
CA PRO A 61 15.14 -9.37 7.10
C PRO A 61 14.10 -10.04 8.00
N ASN A 62 13.88 -9.54 9.21
CA ASN A 62 12.88 -10.08 10.16
C ASN A 62 11.50 -9.40 10.02
N SER A 63 11.22 -8.77 8.89
CA SER A 63 9.95 -8.06 8.65
C SER A 63 8.85 -8.98 8.15
N LYS A 64 7.62 -8.50 8.29
CA LYS A 64 6.41 -9.14 7.78
C LYS A 64 5.83 -8.33 6.64
N PHE A 65 5.26 -9.02 5.67
CA PHE A 65 4.81 -8.45 4.41
C PHE A 65 3.35 -8.80 4.19
N ILE A 66 2.53 -7.82 3.81
CA ILE A 66 1.09 -7.98 3.62
C ILE A 66 0.74 -7.63 2.17
N TYR A 67 0.11 -8.57 1.49
CA TYR A 67 -0.47 -8.40 0.16
C TYR A 67 -2.00 -8.35 0.25
N LEU A 68 -2.55 -7.14 0.14
CA LEU A 68 -3.99 -6.91 0.14
C LEU A 68 -4.62 -7.18 -1.24
N GLN A 69 -5.78 -7.81 -1.22
CA GLN A 69 -6.60 -8.10 -2.38
C GLN A 69 -8.04 -7.64 -2.15
N ARG A 70 -8.77 -7.42 -3.24
CA ARG A 70 -10.21 -7.16 -3.29
C ARG A 70 -10.75 -7.60 -4.65
N PRO A 71 -12.08 -7.66 -4.88
CA PRO A 71 -12.64 -7.98 -6.18
C PRO A 71 -12.04 -7.15 -7.31
N LEU A 72 -11.56 -7.82 -8.37
CA LEU A 72 -10.81 -7.17 -9.46
C LEU A 72 -11.62 -6.09 -10.17
N GLY A 73 -12.93 -6.30 -10.36
CA GLY A 73 -13.81 -5.29 -10.98
C GLY A 73 -13.80 -3.98 -10.22
N ASP A 74 -13.93 -4.02 -8.89
CA ASP A 74 -13.86 -2.83 -8.03
C ASP A 74 -12.49 -2.17 -8.08
N TRP A 75 -11.42 -2.98 -8.07
CA TRP A 75 -10.06 -2.46 -8.13
C TRP A 75 -9.81 -1.75 -9.46
N LEU A 76 -10.20 -2.33 -10.60
CA LEU A 76 -10.06 -1.76 -11.95
C LEU A 76 -10.69 -0.37 -12.05
N GLU A 77 -11.91 -0.21 -11.55
CA GLU A 77 -12.59 1.09 -11.53
C GLU A 77 -11.88 2.11 -10.62
N SER A 78 -11.36 1.65 -9.48
CA SER A 78 -10.68 2.52 -8.50
C SER A 78 -9.31 2.97 -8.99
N ILE A 79 -8.48 2.05 -9.50
CA ILE A 79 -7.12 2.36 -9.99
C ILE A 79 -7.16 3.23 -11.24
N ARG A 80 -8.10 2.99 -12.18
CA ARG A 80 -8.28 3.85 -13.34
C ARG A 80 -8.51 5.31 -12.94
N ARG A 81 -9.40 5.55 -11.98
CA ARG A 81 -9.69 6.90 -11.49
C ARG A 81 -8.47 7.55 -10.84
N LEU A 82 -7.69 6.80 -10.06
CA LEU A 82 -6.45 7.29 -9.48
C LEU A 82 -5.46 7.70 -10.59
N LEU A 83 -5.17 6.80 -11.53
CA LEU A 83 -4.17 7.05 -12.56
C LEU A 83 -4.55 8.22 -13.47
N LEU A 84 -5.81 8.34 -13.87
CA LEU A 84 -6.29 9.52 -14.62
C LEU A 84 -6.11 10.83 -13.83
N SER A 85 -6.42 10.80 -12.53
CA SER A 85 -6.29 11.98 -11.67
C SER A 85 -4.82 12.38 -11.45
N MET A 86 -3.95 11.38 -11.23
CA MET A 86 -2.51 11.60 -11.08
C MET A 86 -1.90 12.12 -12.39
N ARG A 87 -2.24 11.50 -13.52
CA ARG A 87 -1.74 11.93 -14.84
C ARG A 87 -2.11 13.37 -15.13
N LYS A 88 -3.36 13.77 -14.84
CA LYS A 88 -3.80 15.17 -15.01
C LYS A 88 -2.92 16.14 -14.22
N ARG A 89 -2.58 15.80 -12.98
CA ARG A 89 -1.71 16.64 -12.13
C ARG A 89 -0.27 16.65 -12.62
N TRP A 90 0.29 15.50 -12.97
CA TRP A 90 1.65 15.40 -13.48
C TRP A 90 1.84 16.18 -14.79
N VAL A 91 0.91 16.05 -15.74
CA VAL A 91 0.98 16.82 -17.01
C VAL A 91 0.88 18.32 -16.76
N ALA A 92 0.12 18.75 -15.75
CA ALA A 92 0.00 20.17 -15.40
C ALA A 92 1.27 20.69 -14.68
N ASP A 93 1.89 19.86 -13.85
CA ASP A 93 3.11 20.17 -13.12
C ASP A 93 3.92 18.89 -12.84
N SER A 94 5.07 18.76 -13.49
CA SER A 94 5.95 17.61 -13.34
C SER A 94 6.63 17.53 -11.96
N ASN A 95 6.60 18.59 -11.17
CA ASN A 95 7.15 18.65 -9.82
C ASN A 95 6.09 18.39 -8.74
N PHE A 96 4.83 18.19 -9.12
CA PHE A 96 3.73 17.96 -8.18
C PHE A 96 3.92 16.72 -7.29
N PHE A 97 4.56 15.68 -7.82
CA PHE A 97 4.81 14.43 -7.10
C PHE A 97 6.27 14.27 -6.72
N GLU A 98 6.48 13.61 -5.59
CA GLU A 98 7.79 13.13 -5.18
C GLU A 98 8.37 12.15 -6.22
N ASP A 99 9.69 12.14 -6.36
CA ASP A 99 10.36 11.31 -7.36
C ASP A 99 10.17 9.80 -7.11
N ASP A 100 10.07 9.39 -5.84
CA ASP A 100 9.71 8.01 -5.49
C ASP A 100 8.31 7.63 -5.98
N ILE A 101 7.33 8.54 -5.88
CA ILE A 101 5.98 8.30 -6.41
C ILE A 101 6.06 8.11 -7.93
N LYS A 102 6.78 8.99 -8.64
CA LYS A 102 6.94 8.89 -10.09
C LYS A 102 7.58 7.55 -10.49
N ARG A 103 8.68 7.18 -9.84
CA ARG A 103 9.43 5.95 -10.08
C ARG A 103 8.56 4.71 -9.84
N CYS A 104 7.94 4.60 -8.68
CA CYS A 104 7.13 3.45 -8.32
C CYS A 104 5.91 3.31 -9.25
N PHE A 105 5.23 4.41 -9.60
CA PHE A 105 4.10 4.35 -10.53
C PHE A 105 4.52 3.99 -11.95
N LEU A 106 5.66 4.48 -12.45
CA LEU A 106 6.19 4.05 -13.75
C LEU A 106 6.64 2.58 -13.74
N GLN A 107 7.16 2.06 -12.62
CA GLN A 107 7.53 0.66 -12.53
C GLN A 107 6.29 -0.27 -12.48
N ALA A 108 5.27 0.10 -11.72
CA ALA A 108 4.02 -0.67 -11.63
C ALA A 108 3.13 -0.51 -12.87
N PHE A 109 3.15 0.67 -13.51
CA PHE A 109 2.35 1.04 -14.67
C PHE A 109 3.24 1.69 -15.75
N PRO A 110 3.98 0.90 -16.56
CA PRO A 110 5.03 1.39 -17.47
C PRO A 110 4.59 2.47 -18.47
N GLU A 111 3.33 2.47 -18.88
CA GLU A 111 2.80 3.43 -19.85
C GLU A 111 2.05 4.60 -19.18
N PHE A 112 2.16 4.75 -17.86
CA PHE A 112 1.39 5.73 -17.09
C PHE A 112 1.48 7.16 -17.63
N ASN A 113 2.67 7.60 -18.06
CA ASN A 113 2.90 8.95 -18.56
C ASN A 113 2.48 9.15 -20.03
N THR A 114 2.51 8.10 -20.85
CA THR A 114 2.21 8.17 -22.29
C THR A 114 0.76 7.85 -22.63
N LYS A 115 0.10 6.97 -21.86
CA LYS A 115 -1.26 6.50 -22.14
C LYS A 115 -2.31 7.54 -21.75
N LYS A 116 -3.27 7.79 -22.64
CA LYS A 116 -4.43 8.66 -22.37
C LYS A 116 -5.57 7.89 -21.69
N GLU A 117 -5.61 6.57 -21.86
CA GLU A 117 -6.66 5.69 -21.37
C GLU A 117 -6.09 4.41 -20.76
N PHE A 118 -6.65 3.99 -19.62
CA PHE A 118 -6.24 2.79 -18.90
C PHE A 118 -7.31 1.70 -19.04
N SER A 119 -7.17 0.86 -20.09
CA SER A 119 -8.10 -0.24 -20.35
C SER A 119 -8.03 -1.32 -19.27
N ASN A 120 -9.07 -2.15 -19.17
CA ASN A 120 -9.10 -3.26 -18.21
C ASN A 120 -7.95 -4.24 -18.44
N GLU A 121 -7.64 -4.53 -19.69
CA GLU A 121 -6.61 -5.49 -20.10
C GLU A 121 -5.23 -5.01 -19.62
N TYR A 122 -4.91 -3.74 -19.85
CA TYR A 122 -3.66 -3.13 -19.40
C TYR A 122 -3.53 -3.16 -17.87
N LEU A 123 -4.57 -2.72 -17.17
CA LEU A 123 -4.53 -2.65 -15.70
C LEU A 123 -4.45 -4.05 -15.07
N LEU A 124 -5.16 -5.02 -15.63
CA LEU A 124 -5.12 -6.40 -15.18
C LEU A 124 -3.76 -7.04 -15.46
N ALA A 125 -3.12 -6.75 -16.60
CA ALA A 125 -1.77 -7.18 -16.88
C ALA A 125 -0.76 -6.62 -15.87
N CYS A 126 -0.87 -5.33 -15.52
CA CYS A 126 -0.03 -4.71 -14.50
C CYS A 126 -0.24 -5.36 -13.12
N TYR A 127 -1.50 -5.59 -12.73
CA TYR A 127 -1.85 -6.26 -11.47
C TYR A 127 -1.24 -7.67 -11.39
N ARG A 128 -1.47 -8.48 -12.42
CA ARG A 128 -0.98 -9.87 -12.46
C ARG A 128 0.53 -9.95 -12.48
N LYS A 129 1.19 -9.04 -13.21
CA LYS A 129 2.65 -8.95 -13.23
C LYS A 129 3.21 -8.67 -11.85
N HIS A 130 2.63 -7.70 -11.14
CA HIS A 130 3.03 -7.36 -9.77
C HIS A 130 2.79 -8.54 -8.81
N GLN A 131 1.60 -9.13 -8.85
CA GLN A 131 1.24 -10.27 -8.02
C GLN A 131 2.21 -11.45 -8.23
N LEU A 132 2.44 -11.84 -9.48
CA LEU A 132 3.35 -12.93 -9.81
C LEU A 132 4.77 -12.67 -9.29
N ALA A 133 5.27 -11.43 -9.44
CA ALA A 133 6.60 -11.07 -8.96
C ALA A 133 6.70 -11.17 -7.43
N VAL A 134 5.65 -10.78 -6.71
CA VAL A 134 5.56 -10.93 -5.25
C VAL A 134 5.52 -12.41 -4.87
N ASP A 135 4.63 -13.20 -5.50
CA ASP A 135 4.48 -14.62 -5.20
C ASP A 135 5.79 -15.37 -5.42
N MET A 136 6.47 -15.12 -6.55
CA MET A 136 7.80 -15.67 -6.85
C MET A 136 8.85 -15.22 -5.84
N PHE A 137 8.82 -13.96 -5.41
CA PHE A 137 9.82 -13.45 -4.45
C PHE A 137 9.67 -14.08 -3.07
N PHE A 138 8.46 -14.46 -2.64
CA PHE A 138 8.21 -15.05 -1.31
C PHE A 138 8.04 -16.56 -1.31
N GLU A 139 8.27 -17.24 -2.43
CA GLU A 139 8.11 -18.69 -2.58
C GLU A 139 8.95 -19.49 -1.57
N ASP A 140 10.16 -19.03 -1.25
CA ASP A 140 11.11 -19.65 -0.33
C ASP A 140 11.00 -19.16 1.13
N LYS A 141 10.08 -18.24 1.41
CA LYS A 141 9.86 -17.60 2.72
C LYS A 141 8.37 -17.26 2.96
N PRO A 142 7.48 -18.26 2.83
CA PRO A 142 6.03 -18.06 2.88
C PRO A 142 5.53 -17.51 4.22
N GLU A 143 6.23 -17.76 5.32
CA GLU A 143 5.90 -17.27 6.66
C GLU A 143 6.03 -15.74 6.80
N GLN A 144 6.76 -15.09 5.90
CA GLN A 144 6.93 -13.64 5.90
C GLN A 144 5.86 -12.92 5.07
N LEU A 145 5.01 -13.63 4.33
CA LEU A 145 3.96 -13.04 3.49
C LEU A 145 2.55 -13.45 3.95
N LEU A 146 1.69 -12.48 4.21
CA LEU A 146 0.24 -12.66 4.34
C LEU A 146 -0.47 -12.09 3.11
N SER A 147 -1.10 -12.97 2.33
CA SER A 147 -2.06 -12.57 1.29
C SER A 147 -3.49 -12.60 1.86
N VAL A 148 -4.21 -11.48 1.74
CA VAL A 148 -5.55 -11.34 2.34
C VAL A 148 -6.50 -10.54 1.46
N ASP A 149 -7.69 -11.11 1.21
CA ASP A 149 -8.83 -10.37 0.66
C ASP A 149 -9.50 -9.57 1.78
N ILE A 150 -9.37 -8.24 1.71
CA ILE A 150 -9.86 -7.32 2.74
C ILE A 150 -11.38 -7.21 2.80
N THR A 151 -12.09 -7.80 1.84
CA THR A 151 -13.56 -7.82 1.81
C THR A 151 -14.15 -9.00 2.57
N GLN A 152 -13.32 -9.98 2.95
CA GLN A 152 -13.76 -11.17 3.69
C GLN A 152 -13.92 -10.85 5.18
N LEU A 153 -14.91 -11.50 5.80
CA LEU A 153 -15.09 -11.45 7.25
C LEU A 153 -13.82 -11.93 7.96
N GLY A 154 -13.42 -11.22 9.02
CA GLY A 154 -12.20 -11.54 9.79
C GLY A 154 -10.88 -11.16 9.11
N ALA A 155 -10.90 -10.42 7.99
CA ALA A 155 -9.66 -9.97 7.36
C ALA A 155 -8.78 -9.11 8.30
N GLY A 156 -9.38 -8.27 9.14
CA GLY A 156 -8.64 -7.47 10.12
C GLY A 156 -7.98 -8.32 11.20
N GLU A 157 -8.70 -9.31 11.73
CA GLU A 157 -8.16 -10.29 12.70
C GLU A 157 -6.94 -11.03 12.13
N LYS A 158 -7.03 -11.50 10.88
CA LYS A 158 -5.91 -12.15 10.19
C LYS A 158 -4.69 -11.23 10.10
N ILE A 159 -4.91 -9.96 9.74
CA ILE A 159 -3.85 -8.95 9.68
C ILE A 159 -3.24 -8.72 11.07
N LEU A 160 -4.03 -8.50 12.13
CA LEU A 160 -3.50 -8.25 13.48
C LEU A 160 -2.72 -9.43 14.04
N THR A 161 -3.27 -10.64 13.88
CA THR A 161 -2.64 -11.89 14.30
C THR A 161 -1.30 -12.04 13.60
N PHE A 162 -1.27 -11.82 12.29
CA PHE A 162 -0.04 -11.86 11.52
C PHE A 162 0.96 -10.80 11.98
N CYS A 163 0.52 -9.58 12.30
CA CYS A 163 1.39 -8.54 12.86
C CYS A 163 1.89 -8.85 14.28
N GLY A 164 1.36 -9.88 14.97
CA GLY A 164 1.84 -10.34 16.27
C GLY A 164 1.18 -9.70 17.48
N LYS A 165 0.01 -9.07 17.32
CA LYS A 165 -0.79 -8.55 18.45
C LYS A 165 -1.91 -9.53 18.83
N ALA A 166 -2.17 -9.62 20.13
CA ALA A 166 -3.34 -10.32 20.65
C ALA A 166 -4.63 -9.59 20.22
N ILE A 167 -5.64 -10.36 19.83
CA ILE A 167 -6.95 -9.84 19.44
C ILE A 167 -7.67 -9.33 20.70
N GLY A 168 -8.01 -8.04 20.73
CA GLY A 168 -8.84 -7.44 21.78
C GLY A 168 -10.34 -7.61 21.51
N TYR A 169 -11.18 -7.12 22.41
CA TYR A 169 -12.64 -7.17 22.28
C TYR A 169 -13.25 -6.07 21.37
N SER A 170 -12.42 -5.21 20.77
CA SER A 170 -12.87 -4.16 19.85
C SER A 170 -13.24 -4.73 18.47
N SER A 171 -14.05 -3.99 17.70
CA SER A 171 -14.42 -4.38 16.34
C SER A 171 -13.18 -4.69 15.49
N ASN A 172 -13.08 -5.92 14.99
CA ASN A 172 -11.94 -6.39 14.22
C ASN A 172 -12.12 -6.21 12.69
N GLU A 173 -13.12 -5.44 12.27
CA GLU A 173 -13.35 -5.16 10.86
C GLU A 173 -12.54 -3.96 10.38
N LEU A 174 -12.04 -4.03 9.14
CA LEU A 174 -11.33 -2.92 8.54
C LEU A 174 -12.31 -1.78 8.20
N PRO A 175 -11.96 -0.51 8.46
CA PRO A 175 -12.79 0.61 8.08
C PRO A 175 -12.82 0.73 6.56
N HIS A 176 -14.00 0.81 5.96
CA HIS A 176 -14.12 0.94 4.50
C HIS A 176 -14.04 2.42 4.06
N VAL A 177 -12.82 2.93 3.87
CA VAL A 177 -12.53 4.34 3.53
C VAL A 177 -12.05 4.53 2.08
N ASN A 178 -11.76 5.79 1.70
CA ASN A 178 -11.15 6.16 0.40
C ASN A 178 -11.99 5.74 -0.84
N LYS A 179 -13.32 5.74 -0.71
CA LYS A 179 -14.27 5.46 -1.81
C LYS A 179 -14.31 6.55 -2.90
N GLY A 180 -13.74 7.73 -2.62
CA GLY A 180 -13.80 8.91 -3.48
C GLY A 180 -12.59 9.14 -4.40
N ARG A 181 -12.61 10.26 -5.12
CA ARG A 181 -11.54 10.71 -6.05
C ARG A 181 -10.30 11.31 -5.35
N ARG A 182 -10.17 11.16 -4.03
CA ARG A 182 -9.12 11.83 -3.25
C ARG A 182 -7.82 11.04 -3.35
N ILE A 183 -6.81 11.64 -3.97
CA ILE A 183 -5.44 11.12 -4.02
C ILE A 183 -4.82 11.17 -2.61
N THR A 184 -5.17 12.19 -1.82
CA THR A 184 -4.51 12.54 -0.55
C THR A 184 -5.35 12.28 0.70
N TYR A 185 -6.25 11.28 0.69
CA TYR A 185 -7.13 11.02 1.85
C TYR A 185 -6.35 10.73 3.15
N TRP A 186 -5.17 10.11 3.07
CA TRP A 186 -4.32 9.89 4.24
C TRP A 186 -3.91 11.19 4.94
N GLU A 187 -3.70 12.28 4.20
CA GLU A 187 -3.29 13.57 4.76
C GLU A 187 -4.33 14.11 5.74
N THR A 188 -5.61 13.83 5.53
CA THR A 188 -6.71 14.31 6.39
C THR A 188 -6.90 13.51 7.68
N ILE A 189 -6.17 12.42 7.87
CA ILE A 189 -6.26 11.60 9.09
C ILE A 189 -5.38 12.21 10.19
N GLU A 190 -5.95 12.48 11.35
CA GLU A 190 -5.23 12.92 12.55
C GLU A 190 -5.17 11.76 13.55
N HIS A 191 -3.96 11.33 13.91
CA HIS A 191 -3.76 10.25 14.87
C HIS A 191 -2.36 10.37 15.52
N PRO A 192 -2.20 10.15 16.84
CA PRO A 192 -0.90 10.29 17.52
C PRO A 192 0.19 9.34 17.00
N TYR A 193 -0.21 8.20 16.42
CA TYR A 193 0.72 7.23 15.82
C TYR A 193 0.90 7.38 14.30
N LYS A 194 0.36 8.44 13.70
CA LYS A 194 0.61 8.73 12.28
C LYS A 194 2.03 9.26 12.12
N VAL A 195 2.82 8.60 11.27
CA VAL A 195 4.17 9.02 10.87
C VAL A 195 4.07 9.73 9.53
N PHE A 196 4.76 10.86 9.39
CA PHE A 196 4.77 11.63 8.14
C PHE A 196 5.73 11.03 7.12
N SER A 197 5.39 11.14 5.84
CA SER A 197 6.20 10.59 4.74
C SER A 197 7.58 11.23 4.65
N LYS A 198 7.69 12.48 5.09
CA LYS A 198 8.92 13.26 5.22
C LYS A 198 8.90 14.07 6.51
N TYR A 199 10.06 14.19 7.13
CA TYR A 199 10.33 15.16 8.18
C TYR A 199 11.16 16.29 7.55
N ILE A 200 10.78 17.53 7.83
CA ILE A 200 11.50 18.75 7.40
C ILE A 200 12.56 19.06 8.45
#